data_AF-A0A497QE41-F1
#
_entry.id   AF-A0A497QE41-F1
#
_cell.length_a   1.000
_cell.length_b   1.000
_cell.length_c   1.000
_cell.angle_alpha   90.00
_cell.angle_beta   90.00
_cell.angle_gamma   90.00
#
_symmetry.space_group_name_H-M   'P 1'
#
loop_
_entity.id
_entity.type
_entity.pdbx_description
1 polymer ?
#
loop_
_entity_poly.entity_id
_entity_poly.type
_entity_poly.pdbx_seq_one_letter_code
_entity_poly.pdbx_strand_id
1 'polypeptide(L)' 'MAHSEKLFRKLVLENLMLHDNTTIDLAKEAITLITGANGSGKTQILDGLIICLGYIPQRAKGKGIRSLVGE' A
#
# COMPACT_ATOMS: atom_id res chain seq x y z
N MET A 1 7.36 -30.04 -5.24
CA MET A 1 7.59 -29.39 -3.94
C MET A 1 7.16 -27.94 -4.08
N ALA A 2 5.97 -27.58 -3.60
CA ALA A 2 5.51 -26.20 -3.67
C ALA A 2 6.09 -25.46 -2.46
N HIS A 3 7.04 -24.55 -2.70
CA HIS A 3 7.45 -23.59 -1.68
C HIS A 3 6.21 -22.74 -1.36
N SER A 4 5.67 -22.91 -0.15
CA SER A 4 4.68 -21.99 0.39
C SER A 4 5.41 -20.70 0.76
N GLU A 5 5.73 -19.90 -0.25
CA GLU A 5 6.19 -18.54 0.01
C GLU A 5 5.01 -17.75 0.55
N LYS A 6 5.23 -17.12 1.70
CA LYS A 6 4.23 -16.29 2.38
C LYS A 6 4.02 -15.02 1.56
N LEU A 7 3.25 -15.12 0.48
CA LEU A 7 2.82 -13.96 -0.27
C LEU A 7 1.71 -13.23 0.51
N PHE A 8 1.81 -11.91 0.61
CA PHE A 8 0.69 -11.10 1.08
C PHE A 8 -0.51 -11.36 0.17
N ARG A 9 -1.62 -11.82 0.74
CA ARG A 9 -2.81 -12.15 -0.07
C ARG A 9 -3.53 -10.89 -0.53
N LYS A 10 -3.63 -9.91 0.36
CA LYS A 10 -4.44 -8.73 0.19
C LYS A 10 -3.81 -7.57 0.97
N LEU A 11 -3.89 -6.38 0.39
CA LEU A 11 -3.64 -5.11 1.06
C LEU A 11 -4.96 -4.35 1.15
N VAL A 12 -5.33 -3.95 2.36
CA VAL A 12 -6.53 -3.15 2.64
C VAL A 12 -6.06 -1.81 3.17
N LEU A 13 -6.48 -0.73 2.51
CA LEU A 13 -6.15 0.65 2.85
C LEU A 13 -7.46 1.34 3.24
N GLU A 14 -7.54 1.74 4.50
CA GLU A 14 -8.68 2.45 5.07
C GLU A 14 -8.19 3.81 5.59
N ASN A 15 -8.80 4.88 5.09
CA ASN A 15 -8.45 6.25 5.43
C ASN A 15 -6.94 6.58 5.29
N LEU A 16 -6.34 6.18 4.15
CA LEU A 16 -4.93 6.42 3.84
C LEU A 16 -4.80 7.40 2.67
N MET A 17 -4.58 8.68 2.96
CA MET A 17 -4.42 9.74 1.95
C MET A 17 -5.59 9.76 0.94
N LEU A 18 -5.36 9.44 -0.34
CA LEU A 18 -6.41 9.39 -1.37
C LEU A 18 -7.18 8.06 -1.39
N HIS A 19 -6.85 7.12 -0.51
CA HIS A 19 -7.42 5.78 -0.45
C HIS A 19 -8.33 5.63 0.77
N ASP A 20 -9.61 5.93 0.61
CA ASP A 20 -10.59 5.84 1.70
C ASP A 20 -10.93 4.38 2.04
N ASN A 21 -11.15 3.56 1.01
CA ASN A 21 -11.56 2.16 1.13
C ASN A 21 -11.01 1.35 -0.06
N THR A 22 -9.69 1.23 -0.17
CA THR A 22 -9.05 0.53 -1.30
C THR A 22 -8.61 -0.87 -0.89
N THR A 23 -9.01 -1.88 -1.67
CA THR A 23 -8.58 -3.27 -1.50
C THR A 23 -7.83 -3.75 -2.75
N ILE A 24 -6.67 -4.37 -2.55
CA ILE A 24 -5.81 -4.90 -3.61
C ILE A 24 -5.48 -6.36 -3.31
N ASP A 25 -5.85 -7.27 -4.21
CA ASP A 25 -5.44 -8.68 -4.13
C ASP A 25 -4.03 -8.84 -4.69
N LEU A 26 -3.06 -9.13 -3.83
CA LEU A 26 -1.64 -9.20 -4.16
C LEU A 26 -1.17 -10.62 -4.54
N ALA A 27 -1.93 -11.65 -4.16
CA ALA A 27 -1.60 -13.06 -4.45
C ALA A 27 -2.45 -13.69 -5.56
N LYS A 28 -3.20 -12.88 -6.31
CA LYS A 28 -3.99 -13.38 -7.44
C LYS A 28 -3.08 -13.76 -8.62
N GLU A 29 -2.04 -12.98 -8.85
CA GLU A 29 -1.09 -13.14 -9.95
C GLU A 29 0.34 -13.14 -9.40
N ALA A 30 1.30 -13.71 -10.15
CA ALA A 30 2.71 -13.70 -9.77
C ALA A 30 3.30 -12.28 -9.71
N ILE A 31 2.77 -11.35 -10.52
CA ILE A 31 3.15 -9.94 -10.55
C ILE A 31 1.87 -9.10 -10.57
N THR A 32 1.73 -8.19 -9.61
CA THR A 32 0.64 -7.21 -9.58
C THR A 32 1.14 -5.87 -10.12
N LEU A 33 0.59 -5.41 -11.24
CA LEU A 33 0.91 -4.10 -11.82
C LEU A 33 -0.01 -3.01 -11.26
N ILE A 34 0.58 -2.03 -10.57
CA ILE A 34 -0.13 -0.82 -10.12
C ILE A 34 0.09 0.29 -11.15
N THR A 35 -0.98 0.69 -11.85
CA THR A 35 -0.96 1.72 -12.91
C THR A 35 -2.12 2.70 -12.77
N GLY A 36 -2.11 3.81 -13.52
CA GLY A 36 -3.10 4.88 -13.45
C GLY A 36 -2.52 6.29 -13.70
N ALA A 37 -3.39 7.29 -13.82
CA ALA A 37 -3.02 8.68 -14.11
C ALA A 37 -2.08 9.30 -13.06
N ASN A 38 -1.35 10.36 -13.41
CA ASN A 38 -0.53 11.09 -12.43
C ASN A 38 -1.41 11.66 -11.31
N GLY A 39 -0.92 11.59 -10.06
CA GLY A 39 -1.67 12.03 -8.88
C GLY A 39 -2.73 11.05 -8.36
N SER A 40 -3.01 9.92 -9.03
CA SER A 40 -4.05 8.94 -8.62
C SER A 40 -3.75 8.08 -7.38
N GLY A 41 -2.74 8.42 -6.57
CA GLY A 41 -2.42 7.67 -5.35
C GLY A 41 -1.55 6.42 -5.52
N LYS A 42 -1.07 6.08 -6.72
CA LYS A 42 -0.20 4.89 -6.93
C LYS A 42 0.95 4.72 -5.93
N THR A 43 1.70 5.79 -5.66
CA THR A 43 2.80 5.78 -4.68
C THR A 43 2.29 5.63 -3.24
N GLN A 44 1.07 6.09 -2.95
CA GLN A 44 0.44 5.99 -1.64
C GLN A 44 0.04 4.55 -1.31
N ILE A 45 -0.31 3.74 -2.32
CA ILE A 45 -0.48 2.29 -2.15
C ILE A 45 0.83 1.66 -1.64
N LEU A 46 1.97 2.05 -2.21
CA LEU A 46 3.28 1.57 -1.76
C LEU A 46 3.61 2.09 -0.36
N ASP A 47 3.26 3.34 -0.03
CA ASP A 47 3.39 3.86 1.33
C ASP A 47 2.61 2.99 2.34
N GLY A 48 1.38 2.59 2.00
CA GLY A 48 0.57 1.67 2.80
C GLY A 48 1.21 0.29 2.98
N LEU A 49 1.76 -0.29 1.90
CA LEU A 49 2.48 -1.56 1.97
C LEU A 49 3.71 -1.48 2.90
N ILE A 50 4.48 -0.38 2.81
CA ILE A 50 5.65 -0.13 3.67
C ILE A 50 5.25 -0.11 5.15
N ILE A 51 4.12 0.52 5.48
CA ILE A 51 3.59 0.54 6.85
C ILE A 51 3.23 -0.87 7.33
N CYS A 52 2.53 -1.66 6.50
CA CYS A 52 2.17 -3.05 6.83
C CYS A 52 3.39 -3.95 7.05
N LEU A 53 4.51 -3.64 6.42
CA LEU A 53 5.79 -4.32 6.61
C LEU A 53 6.56 -3.86 7.87
N GLY A 54 6.02 -2.91 8.64
CA GLY A 54 6.63 -2.39 9.86
C GLY A 54 7.64 -1.26 9.64
N TYR A 55 7.64 -0.63 8.47
CA TYR A 55 8.55 0.47 8.13
C TYR A 55 7.84 1.82 8.07
N ILE A 56 8.62 2.91 8.18
CA ILE A 56 8.11 4.27 8.06
C ILE A 56 8.33 4.77 6.62
N PRO A 57 7.26 5.06 5.85
CA PRO A 57 7.39 5.57 4.50
C PRO A 57 8.04 6.95 4.48
N GLN A 58 8.76 7.25 3.40
CA GLN A 58 9.53 8.49 3.27
C GLN A 58 8.64 9.73 3.45
N ARG A 59 7.38 9.67 3.01
CA ARG A 59 6.41 10.77 3.13
C ARG A 59 6.11 11.17 4.57
N ALA A 60 6.14 10.21 5.50
CA ALA A 60 5.92 10.48 6.92
C ALA A 60 7.17 10.99 7.63
N LYS A 61 8.36 10.87 7.03
CA LYS A 61 9.57 11.46 7.61
C LYS A 61 9.44 12.98 7.57
N GLY A 62 9.54 13.61 8.74
CA GLY A 62 9.43 15.06 8.91
C GLY A 62 8.01 15.58 9.15
N LYS A 63 6.96 14.92 8.62
CA LYS A 63 5.56 15.31 8.83
C LYS A 63 4.81 14.45 9.87
N GLY A 64 5.41 13.32 10.27
CA GLY A 64 4.83 12.36 11.21
C GLY A 64 3.79 11.44 10.56
N ILE A 65 3.44 10.36 11.26
CA ILE A 65 2.47 9.34 10.78
C ILE A 65 1.09 9.95 10.49
N ARG A 66 0.70 11.01 11.21
CA ARG A 66 -0.57 11.71 10.99
C ARG A 66 -0.72 12.25 9.56
N SER A 67 0.39 12.54 8.87
CA SER A 67 0.34 13.03 7.48
C SER A 67 -0.11 11.97 6.46
N LEU A 68 -0.31 10.73 6.89
CA LEU A 68 -0.75 9.63 6.05
C LEU A 68 -2.26 9.35 6.20
N VAL A 69 -2.90 9.89 7.24
CA VAL A 69 -4.35 9.75 7.44
C VAL A 69 -5.06 10.57 6.36
N GLY A 70 -6.06 9.98 5.70
CA GLY A 70 -6.93 10.68 4.75
C GLY A 70 -7.72 11.80 5.42
N GLU A 71 -8.23 12.72 4.61
CA GLU A 71 -9.06 13.84 5.07
C GLU A 71 -10.51 13.42 5.32
#